data_AF-A0A116N319-F1
#
_entry.id   AF-A0A116N319-F1
#
_cell.length_a   1.000
_cell.length_b   1.000
_cell.length_c   1.000
_cell.angle_alpha   90.00
_cell.angle_beta   90.00
_cell.angle_gamma   90.00
#
_symmetry.space_group_name_H-M   'P 1'
#
loop_
_entity.id
_entity.type
_entity.pdbx_description
1 polymer ?
#
loop_
_entity_poly.entity_id
_entity_poly.type
_entity_poly.pdbx_seq_one_letter_code
_entity_poly.pdbx_strand_id
1 'polypeptide(L)'
;MIKEKCIDDLTIDNKSEGQVPRSAIILAAGFGLRMIPINIDRPKALLSINGERVIERLIRQLREAGVESITVVVGYMKDELTYLKEKYDITLVENADYCDSNNLYSLFLVSEKISNTFILPSDIWCRTNPFLSDETDSYYMIYEDGESHKKEYWDAMTGIAYIDHKDGIKLRQLLHAIAESELAKTAFWEEALYDSQSLWIRPKIVPLDSIRQINTFEDLRELDSHSEHLQSEAIDIICQTLQVETKDINGITALKKGMTNRSFLFSCGNKKYIMRIPGEGTDLLINRQQEFSVYRTLDGANICDEIIYINPEKGYKITKFIENARSCDLNNRLDLEKCMSKLREFHTLELQVNHDFDIFEQIEFYETLLDGAKSIYSDYEQIKKRVFSLTAYIDKHTDRKVLTHIDAVPDNFLIYSEDGVEEIRLIDWEYAGMQDPHVDIAMFCIYSLYNKEQIDELIDIYFRCCCPTEIRIKIYCYIAACGLLWSNWCEYKRSLGVDFGEYAASQYKYAKEFSLVLENNSIVEEV
;
A
#
# COMPACT_ATOMS: atom_id res chain seq x y z
N MET A 1 48.70 17.12 -25.76
CA MET A 1 48.57 16.40 -27.05
C MET A 1 47.75 15.13 -26.83
N ILE A 2 46.43 15.26 -26.87
CA ILE A 2 45.47 14.20 -27.13
C ILE A 2 44.50 14.81 -28.14
N LYS A 3 44.24 14.07 -29.21
CA LYS A 3 43.84 14.53 -30.54
C LYS A 3 42.42 15.08 -30.61
N GLU A 4 42.28 16.18 -31.35
CA GLU A 4 41.07 16.56 -32.08
C GLU A 4 40.49 15.36 -32.81
N LYS A 5 39.20 15.09 -32.61
CA LYS A 5 38.42 14.20 -33.45
C LYS A 5 37.23 15.00 -33.96
N CYS A 6 37.16 15.06 -35.29
CA CYS A 6 36.26 15.80 -36.15
C CYS A 6 34.82 15.89 -35.63
N ILE A 7 34.36 17.12 -35.48
CA ILE A 7 32.98 17.52 -35.67
C ILE A 7 32.85 17.71 -37.17
N ASP A 8 32.14 16.82 -37.86
CA ASP A 8 31.61 17.11 -39.21
C ASP A 8 30.32 16.30 -39.41
N ASP A 9 29.37 16.97 -40.06
CA ASP A 9 28.11 16.48 -40.64
C ASP A 9 26.91 16.21 -39.73
N LEU A 10 26.47 17.26 -39.02
CA LEU A 10 25.03 17.51 -38.85
C LEU A 10 24.60 18.52 -39.92
N THR A 11 24.03 18.02 -41.00
CA THR A 11 23.33 18.83 -41.99
C THR A 11 22.19 19.56 -41.29
N ILE A 12 22.39 20.86 -41.05
CA ILE A 12 21.36 21.78 -40.59
C ILE A 12 20.38 21.96 -41.76
N ASP A 13 19.29 21.20 -41.74
CA ASP A 13 18.16 21.43 -42.62
C ASP A 13 17.45 22.71 -42.15
N ASN A 14 17.94 23.84 -42.66
CA ASN A 14 17.32 25.15 -42.50
C ASN A 14 16.02 25.19 -43.31
N LYS A 15 14.93 24.68 -42.73
CA LYS A 15 13.56 25.03 -43.10
C LYS A 15 12.81 25.58 -41.91
N SER A 16 12.96 26.89 -41.75
CA SER A 16 12.10 27.76 -40.97
C SER A 16 10.76 27.96 -41.69
N GLU A 17 9.76 27.15 -41.33
CA GLU A 17 8.34 27.45 -41.54
C GLU A 17 7.62 27.03 -40.25
N GLY A 18 6.83 27.93 -39.66
CA GLY A 18 6.23 27.75 -38.32
C GLY A 18 5.57 26.38 -38.15
N GLN A 19 6.17 25.52 -37.32
CA GLN A 19 5.69 24.16 -37.15
C GLN A 19 4.68 24.10 -36.01
N VAL A 20 3.43 23.91 -36.40
CA VAL A 20 2.33 23.42 -35.56
C VAL A 20 2.82 22.20 -34.74
N PRO A 21 2.38 22.04 -33.48
CA PRO A 21 2.77 20.91 -32.64
C PRO A 21 2.58 19.56 -33.34
N ARG A 22 3.67 18.78 -33.52
CA ARG A 22 3.62 17.52 -34.31
C ARG A 22 3.51 16.27 -33.44
N SER A 23 3.86 16.36 -32.16
CA SER A 23 3.87 15.21 -31.27
C SER A 23 3.31 15.49 -29.88
N ALA A 24 2.92 14.42 -29.19
CA ALA A 24 2.53 14.46 -27.79
C ALA A 24 3.08 13.26 -27.02
N ILE A 25 3.35 13.47 -25.74
CA ILE A 25 3.76 12.48 -24.76
C ILE A 25 2.74 12.50 -23.62
N ILE A 26 2.02 11.38 -23.43
CA ILE A 26 1.07 11.19 -22.33
C ILE A 26 1.71 10.28 -21.27
N LEU A 27 1.80 10.75 -20.04
CA LEU A 27 2.34 9.98 -18.91
C LEU A 27 1.22 9.19 -18.20
N ALA A 28 1.25 7.86 -18.31
CA ALA A 28 0.22 6.95 -17.82
C ALA A 28 0.77 5.75 -17.00
N ALA A 29 1.95 5.90 -16.40
CA ALA A 29 2.63 4.81 -15.70
C ALA A 29 2.21 4.63 -14.22
N GLY A 30 1.46 5.57 -13.63
CA GLY A 30 1.18 5.61 -12.19
C GLY A 30 0.07 4.67 -11.70
N PHE A 31 0.17 4.25 -10.42
CA PHE A 31 -0.77 3.32 -9.75
C PHE A 31 -2.17 3.87 -9.46
N GLY A 32 -2.30 5.19 -9.30
CA GLY A 32 -3.58 5.81 -8.98
C GLY A 32 -4.19 5.48 -7.61
N LEU A 33 -3.38 5.09 -6.62
CA LEU A 33 -3.79 4.69 -5.25
C LEU A 33 -4.70 5.69 -4.51
N ARG A 34 -4.76 6.95 -4.94
CA ARG A 34 -5.63 7.99 -4.37
C ARG A 34 -7.10 7.89 -4.82
N MET A 35 -7.43 6.96 -5.71
CA MET A 35 -8.78 6.74 -6.27
C MET A 35 -9.57 5.62 -5.57
N ILE A 36 -9.11 5.11 -4.42
CA ILE A 36 -9.90 4.12 -3.65
C ILE A 36 -11.25 4.75 -3.28
N PRO A 37 -12.39 4.07 -3.43
CA PRO A 37 -12.58 2.64 -3.76
C PRO A 37 -12.77 2.28 -5.25
N ILE A 38 -12.45 3.17 -6.19
CA ILE A 38 -12.86 3.08 -7.62
C ILE A 38 -11.88 2.32 -8.50
N ASN A 39 -10.56 2.52 -8.31
CA ASN A 39 -9.57 2.06 -9.29
C ASN A 39 -8.47 1.21 -8.67
N ILE A 40 -8.67 -0.11 -8.63
CA ILE A 40 -7.61 -1.05 -8.26
C ILE A 40 -7.48 -2.21 -9.28
N ASP A 41 -8.41 -2.31 -10.22
CA ASP A 41 -8.44 -3.30 -11.30
C ASP A 41 -8.29 -2.67 -12.70
N ARG A 42 -8.09 -1.34 -12.80
CA ARG A 42 -7.87 -0.63 -14.07
C ARG A 42 -6.93 0.59 -13.92
N PRO A 43 -6.12 0.91 -14.94
CA PRO A 43 -5.34 2.15 -14.98
C PRO A 43 -6.22 3.41 -14.90
N LYS A 44 -5.78 4.45 -14.18
CA LYS A 44 -6.44 5.77 -14.12
C LYS A 44 -6.76 6.36 -15.49
N ALA A 45 -5.89 6.14 -16.46
CA ALA A 45 -6.08 6.57 -17.84
C ALA A 45 -7.42 6.10 -18.46
N LEU A 46 -7.99 4.99 -17.97
CA LEU A 46 -9.24 4.41 -18.44
C LEU A 46 -10.49 4.87 -17.67
N LEU A 47 -10.33 5.78 -16.70
CA LEU A 47 -11.47 6.45 -16.06
C LEU A 47 -12.38 7.08 -17.10
N SER A 48 -13.68 6.98 -16.88
CA SER A 48 -14.68 7.57 -17.78
C SER A 48 -15.46 8.69 -17.09
N ILE A 49 -15.60 9.81 -17.80
CA ILE A 49 -16.42 10.95 -17.42
C ILE A 49 -17.50 11.12 -18.46
N ASN A 50 -18.76 11.12 -18.03
CA ASN A 50 -19.95 11.16 -18.89
C ASN A 50 -19.91 10.08 -20.00
N GLY A 51 -19.43 8.88 -19.64
CA GLY A 51 -19.29 7.74 -20.56
C GLY A 51 -18.10 7.81 -21.53
N GLU A 52 -17.23 8.81 -21.42
CA GLU A 52 -16.05 9.00 -22.26
C GLU A 52 -14.76 8.74 -21.47
N ARG A 53 -13.95 7.78 -21.94
CA ARG A 53 -12.61 7.52 -21.34
C ARG A 53 -11.71 8.75 -21.47
N VAL A 54 -11.09 9.15 -20.36
CA VAL A 54 -10.24 10.34 -20.25
C VAL A 54 -9.08 10.29 -21.25
N ILE A 55 -8.32 9.19 -21.31
CA ILE A 55 -7.21 9.08 -22.26
C ILE A 55 -7.67 9.13 -23.72
N GLU A 56 -8.83 8.55 -24.04
CA GLU A 56 -9.35 8.60 -25.41
C GLU A 56 -9.78 10.02 -25.79
N ARG A 57 -10.36 10.76 -24.84
CA ARG A 57 -10.70 12.18 -25.02
C ARG A 57 -9.46 13.02 -25.28
N LEU A 58 -8.40 12.84 -24.49
CA LEU A 58 -7.12 13.55 -24.67
C LEU A 58 -6.51 13.25 -26.04
N ILE A 59 -6.49 11.97 -26.46
CA ILE A 59 -6.01 11.57 -27.78
C ILE A 59 -6.81 12.28 -28.88
N ARG A 60 -8.15 12.28 -28.82
CA ARG A 60 -9.00 12.98 -29.80
C ARG A 60 -8.70 14.47 -29.85
N GLN A 61 -8.60 15.14 -28.70
CA GLN A 61 -8.31 16.56 -28.63
C GLN A 61 -6.93 16.91 -29.20
N LEU A 62 -5.91 16.08 -28.94
CA LEU A 62 -4.59 16.23 -29.55
C LEU A 62 -4.65 16.07 -31.08
N ARG A 63 -5.39 15.07 -31.59
CA ARG A 63 -5.59 14.88 -33.03
C ARG A 63 -6.29 16.07 -33.70
N GLU A 64 -7.32 16.61 -33.06
CA GLU A 64 -8.02 17.83 -33.51
C GLU A 64 -7.08 19.05 -33.60
N ALA A 65 -6.08 19.12 -32.71
CA ALA A 65 -5.06 20.16 -32.72
C ALA A 65 -3.93 19.91 -33.74
N GLY A 66 -4.02 18.86 -34.55
CA GLY A 66 -3.04 18.54 -35.60
C GLY A 66 -1.86 17.69 -35.14
N VAL A 67 -1.91 17.08 -33.94
CA VAL A 67 -0.85 16.20 -33.45
C VAL A 67 -0.86 14.87 -34.21
N GLU A 68 0.24 14.56 -34.89
CA GLU A 68 0.39 13.36 -35.72
C GLU A 68 1.01 12.17 -34.98
N SER A 69 1.89 12.43 -34.01
CA SER A 69 2.61 11.37 -33.28
C SER A 69 2.30 11.43 -31.79
N ILE A 70 1.62 10.41 -31.26
CA ILE A 70 1.30 10.33 -29.83
C ILE A 70 2.05 9.14 -29.23
N THR A 71 2.84 9.42 -28.19
CA THR A 71 3.50 8.41 -27.37
C THR A 71 2.84 8.39 -26.00
N VAL A 72 2.43 7.22 -25.53
CA VAL A 72 1.90 7.02 -24.18
C VAL A 72 2.91 6.18 -23.39
N VAL A 73 3.38 6.69 -22.27
CA VAL A 73 4.28 5.97 -21.36
C VAL A 73 3.41 5.20 -20.36
N VAL A 74 3.49 3.87 -20.38
CA VAL A 74 2.66 2.96 -19.59
C VAL A 74 3.49 2.22 -18.55
N GLY A 75 2.86 1.77 -17.47
CA GLY A 75 3.50 1.04 -16.38
C GLY A 75 2.51 0.08 -15.75
N TYR A 76 1.89 0.50 -14.65
CA TYR A 76 0.84 -0.27 -13.97
C TYR A 76 -0.28 -0.71 -14.93
N MET A 77 -0.57 -2.02 -14.95
CA MET A 77 -1.61 -2.64 -15.78
C MET A 77 -1.55 -2.27 -17.27
N LYS A 78 -0.34 -2.12 -17.83
CA LYS A 78 -0.09 -1.72 -19.23
C LYS A 78 -0.92 -2.47 -20.28
N ASP A 79 -1.25 -3.73 -20.03
CA ASP A 79 -1.97 -4.60 -20.99
C ASP A 79 -3.36 -4.04 -21.32
N GLU A 80 -4.02 -3.40 -20.35
CA GLU A 80 -5.32 -2.74 -20.52
C GLU A 80 -5.26 -1.52 -21.45
N LEU A 81 -4.08 -0.96 -21.72
CA LEU A 81 -3.88 0.19 -22.61
C LEU A 81 -3.41 -0.22 -24.01
N THR A 82 -3.11 -1.50 -24.25
CA THR A 82 -2.55 -1.98 -25.52
C THR A 82 -3.48 -1.75 -26.72
N TYR A 83 -4.80 -1.81 -26.51
CA TYR A 83 -5.80 -1.57 -27.57
C TYR A 83 -5.69 -0.18 -28.20
N LEU A 84 -5.13 0.80 -27.48
CA LEU A 84 -4.97 2.15 -28.00
C LEU A 84 -4.05 2.17 -29.23
N LYS A 85 -3.05 1.27 -29.31
CA LYS A 85 -2.14 1.15 -30.46
C LYS A 85 -2.91 0.99 -31.76
N GLU A 86 -3.82 0.01 -31.79
CA GLU A 86 -4.60 -0.33 -32.97
C GLU A 86 -5.71 0.68 -33.23
N LYS A 87 -6.37 1.16 -32.17
CA LYS A 87 -7.52 2.06 -32.28
C LYS A 87 -7.15 3.48 -32.72
N TYR A 88 -6.00 4.00 -32.30
CA TYR A 88 -5.63 5.41 -32.46
C TYR A 88 -4.24 5.65 -33.09
N ASP A 89 -3.56 4.58 -33.53
CA ASP A 89 -2.20 4.63 -34.07
C ASP A 89 -1.23 5.37 -33.13
N ILE A 90 -1.11 4.85 -31.90
CA ILE A 90 -0.25 5.41 -30.86
C ILE A 90 0.94 4.50 -30.54
N THR A 91 2.05 5.11 -30.13
CA THR A 91 3.20 4.36 -29.62
C THR A 91 3.10 4.17 -28.11
N LEU A 92 3.22 2.95 -27.62
CA LEU A 92 3.37 2.69 -26.18
C LEU A 92 4.84 2.47 -25.83
N VAL A 93 5.30 3.12 -24.76
CA VAL A 93 6.62 2.90 -24.17
C VAL A 93 6.42 2.45 -22.74
N GLU A 94 7.06 1.36 -22.34
CA GLU A 94 6.92 0.81 -21.00
C GLU A 94 7.95 1.41 -20.04
N ASN A 95 7.49 1.89 -18.88
CA ASN A 95 8.31 2.12 -17.71
C ASN A 95 8.23 0.87 -16.81
N ALA A 96 9.23 -0.01 -16.87
CA ALA A 96 9.29 -1.21 -16.04
C ALA A 96 9.50 -0.88 -14.55
N ASP A 97 10.13 0.27 -14.26
CA ASP A 97 10.46 0.74 -12.91
C ASP A 97 9.34 1.62 -12.32
N TYR A 98 8.10 1.53 -12.84
CA TYR A 98 6.98 2.35 -12.37
C TYR A 98 6.66 2.19 -10.87
N CYS A 99 7.06 1.06 -10.26
CA CYS A 99 6.96 0.80 -8.83
C CYS A 99 7.86 1.72 -8.00
N ASP A 100 9.05 2.00 -8.51
CA ASP A 100 10.15 2.63 -7.77
C ASP A 100 10.52 4.00 -8.34
N SER A 101 9.74 4.53 -9.29
CA SER A 101 10.04 5.77 -10.00
C SER A 101 8.82 6.69 -10.14
N ASN A 102 9.06 8.00 -10.07
CA ASN A 102 8.04 9.02 -10.27
C ASN A 102 7.98 9.47 -11.75
N ASN A 103 7.13 10.46 -12.07
CA ASN A 103 6.79 10.82 -13.46
C ASN A 103 8.00 11.37 -14.27
N LEU A 104 9.07 11.85 -13.62
CA LEU A 104 10.30 12.29 -14.29
C LEU A 104 10.96 11.15 -15.03
N TYR A 105 11.11 9.98 -14.40
CA TYR A 105 11.71 8.83 -15.04
C TYR A 105 10.87 8.35 -16.24
N SER A 106 9.55 8.43 -16.12
CA SER A 106 8.64 8.11 -17.23
C SER A 106 8.85 9.04 -18.43
N LEU A 107 9.05 10.35 -18.20
CA LEU A 107 9.38 11.30 -19.27
C LEU A 107 10.80 11.09 -19.82
N PHE A 108 11.76 10.77 -18.95
CA PHE A 108 13.15 10.51 -19.31
C PHE A 108 13.28 9.37 -20.33
N LEU A 109 12.52 8.28 -20.18
CA LEU A 109 12.51 7.14 -21.13
C LEU A 109 12.14 7.54 -22.56
N VAL A 110 11.47 8.67 -22.74
CA VAL A 110 11.04 9.20 -24.03
C VAL A 110 11.61 10.60 -24.30
N SER A 111 12.68 10.99 -23.59
CA SER A 111 13.27 12.33 -23.66
C SER A 111 13.67 12.71 -25.09
N GLU A 112 14.20 11.77 -25.86
CA GLU A 112 14.61 11.94 -27.28
C GLU A 112 13.45 12.36 -28.20
N LYS A 113 12.20 12.15 -27.79
CA LYS A 113 11.01 12.55 -28.54
C LYS A 113 10.58 14.00 -28.28
N ILE A 114 11.19 14.70 -27.33
CA ILE A 114 10.80 16.07 -26.92
C ILE A 114 11.33 17.07 -27.95
N SER A 115 10.48 17.46 -28.89
CA SER A 115 10.72 18.53 -29.86
C SER A 115 9.41 18.92 -30.54
N ASN A 116 8.93 20.16 -30.32
CA ASN A 116 7.61 20.61 -30.78
C ASN A 116 6.50 19.67 -30.27
N THR A 117 6.53 19.41 -28.96
CA THR A 117 5.82 18.31 -28.30
C THR A 117 4.94 18.81 -27.17
N PHE A 118 3.70 18.33 -27.10
CA PHE A 118 2.88 18.41 -25.89
C PHE A 118 3.29 17.35 -24.87
N ILE A 119 3.45 17.73 -23.61
CA ILE A 119 3.65 16.80 -22.49
C ILE A 119 2.47 16.97 -21.55
N LEU A 120 1.85 15.86 -21.14
CA LEU A 120 0.67 15.88 -20.29
C LEU A 120 0.53 14.58 -19.48
N PRO A 121 -0.11 14.62 -18.31
CA PRO A 121 -0.51 13.41 -17.60
C PRO A 121 -1.75 12.78 -18.27
N SER A 122 -2.03 11.51 -17.94
CA SER A 122 -3.19 10.77 -18.46
C SER A 122 -4.47 10.94 -17.63
N ASP A 123 -4.38 11.52 -16.44
CA ASP A 123 -5.48 11.68 -15.48
C ASP A 123 -6.03 13.12 -15.43
N ILE A 124 -5.95 13.84 -16.55
CA ILE A 124 -6.57 15.16 -16.73
C ILE A 124 -7.78 15.10 -17.65
N TRP A 125 -8.86 15.74 -17.23
CA TRP A 125 -10.03 15.99 -18.05
C TRP A 125 -10.09 17.45 -18.49
N CYS A 126 -10.11 17.67 -19.81
CA CYS A 126 -10.20 19.00 -20.38
C CYS A 126 -11.62 19.25 -20.91
N ARG A 127 -12.31 20.26 -20.35
CA ARG A 127 -13.68 20.64 -20.72
C ARG A 127 -13.76 21.04 -22.19
N THR A 128 -12.86 21.92 -22.61
CA THR A 128 -12.63 22.33 -23.99
C THR A 128 -11.25 21.85 -24.44
N ASN A 129 -11.01 21.78 -25.75
CA ASN A 129 -9.71 21.35 -26.28
C ASN A 129 -8.64 22.44 -25.99
N PRO A 130 -7.68 22.22 -25.06
CA PRO A 130 -6.70 23.22 -24.68
C PRO A 130 -5.50 23.26 -25.64
N PHE A 131 -5.42 22.29 -26.56
CA PHE A 131 -4.31 22.12 -27.50
C PHE A 131 -4.49 22.91 -28.80
N LEU A 132 -5.70 23.43 -29.06
CA LEU A 132 -5.98 24.35 -30.17
C LEU A 132 -5.27 25.69 -29.91
N SER A 133 -4.10 25.86 -30.50
CA SER A 133 -3.23 27.01 -30.26
C SER A 133 -2.35 27.27 -31.48
N ASP A 134 -2.27 28.53 -31.90
CA ASP A 134 -1.31 28.99 -32.91
C ASP A 134 0.07 29.34 -32.30
N GLU A 135 0.22 29.22 -30.97
CA GLU A 135 1.47 29.49 -30.26
C GLU A 135 2.56 28.48 -30.62
N THR A 136 3.74 28.98 -30.99
CA THR A 136 4.91 28.18 -31.37
C THR A 136 6.02 28.16 -30.31
N ASP A 137 5.96 29.04 -29.32
CA ASP A 137 6.94 29.14 -28.24
C ASP A 137 6.52 28.25 -27.06
N SER A 138 7.49 27.68 -26.35
CA SER A 138 7.21 26.84 -25.18
C SER A 138 6.38 27.54 -24.11
N TYR A 139 5.46 26.80 -23.50
CA TYR A 139 4.68 27.25 -22.35
C TYR A 139 4.27 26.10 -21.43
N TYR A 140 3.99 26.42 -20.18
CA TYR A 140 3.40 25.52 -19.20
C TYR A 140 2.04 26.06 -18.76
N MET A 141 1.00 25.25 -18.80
CA MET A 141 -0.34 25.68 -18.39
C MET A 141 -0.45 25.72 -16.86
N ILE A 142 -0.87 26.86 -16.33
CA ILE A 142 -1.12 27.07 -14.89
C ILE A 142 -2.55 27.57 -14.67
N TYR A 143 -3.16 27.20 -13.56
CA TYR A 143 -4.47 27.71 -13.19
C TYR A 143 -4.44 29.22 -12.91
N GLU A 144 -5.55 29.89 -13.22
CA GLU A 144 -5.83 31.25 -12.76
C GLU A 144 -5.98 31.24 -11.23
N ASP A 145 -4.93 31.66 -10.54
CA ASP A 145 -4.95 31.82 -9.09
C ASP A 145 -5.26 33.29 -8.74
N GLY A 146 -6.27 33.49 -7.89
CA GLY A 146 -6.76 34.80 -7.49
C GLY A 146 -5.75 35.60 -6.63
N GLU A 147 -4.72 34.97 -6.06
CA GLU A 147 -3.77 35.64 -5.15
C GLU A 147 -2.27 35.27 -5.27
N SER A 148 -1.77 34.58 -6.31
CA SER A 148 -0.31 34.29 -6.36
C SER A 148 0.56 35.43 -6.90
N HIS A 149 1.47 35.86 -6.03
CA HIS A 149 2.71 36.51 -6.42
C HIS A 149 3.56 35.56 -7.30
N LYS A 150 4.22 36.13 -8.32
CA LYS A 150 5.02 35.53 -9.40
C LYS A 150 6.13 34.50 -9.03
N LYS A 151 6.21 33.96 -7.81
CA LYS A 151 7.41 33.27 -7.33
C LYS A 151 7.32 31.78 -6.99
N GLU A 152 6.16 31.16 -6.83
CA GLU A 152 6.08 29.69 -6.71
C GLU A 152 4.80 29.20 -7.39
N TYR A 153 4.87 28.87 -8.69
CA TYR A 153 3.71 28.40 -9.47
C TYR A 153 3.35 26.92 -9.22
N TRP A 154 4.07 26.25 -8.31
CA TRP A 154 3.98 24.80 -8.10
C TRP A 154 2.54 24.34 -7.83
N ASP A 155 1.82 25.04 -6.95
CA ASP A 155 0.44 24.68 -6.58
C ASP A 155 -0.59 24.98 -7.68
N ALA A 156 -0.21 25.79 -8.67
CA ALA A 156 -1.05 26.14 -9.82
C ALA A 156 -0.76 25.28 -11.06
N MET A 157 0.17 24.33 -11.00
CA MET A 157 0.59 23.54 -12.15
C MET A 157 -0.46 22.51 -12.59
N THR A 158 -0.79 22.52 -13.88
CA THR A 158 -1.79 21.60 -14.47
C THR A 158 -1.23 20.25 -14.91
N GLY A 159 0.08 20.14 -15.14
CA GLY A 159 0.73 19.00 -15.79
C GLY A 159 0.89 19.15 -17.31
N ILE A 160 0.26 20.14 -17.95
CA ILE A 160 0.30 20.31 -19.42
C ILE A 160 1.36 21.34 -19.82
N ALA A 161 2.25 20.96 -20.74
CA ALA A 161 3.18 21.87 -21.38
C ALA A 161 3.26 21.66 -22.88
N TYR A 162 3.59 22.71 -23.60
CA TYR A 162 4.12 22.63 -24.95
C TYR A 162 5.59 23.01 -24.92
N ILE A 163 6.45 22.17 -25.51
CA ILE A 163 7.90 22.37 -25.55
C ILE A 163 8.35 22.43 -27.00
N ASP A 164 8.89 23.58 -27.41
CA ASP A 164 9.46 23.75 -28.74
C ASP A 164 10.80 23.00 -28.89
N HIS A 165 11.35 22.96 -30.11
CA HIS A 165 12.62 22.29 -30.38
C HIS A 165 13.80 22.81 -29.53
N LYS A 166 13.91 24.13 -29.35
CA LYS A 166 15.05 24.76 -28.66
C LYS A 166 15.02 24.43 -27.17
N ASP A 167 13.87 24.61 -26.53
CA ASP A 167 13.69 24.31 -25.12
C ASP A 167 13.66 22.80 -24.87
N GLY A 168 13.27 21.99 -25.87
CA GLY A 168 13.38 20.54 -25.83
C GLY A 168 14.81 20.06 -25.62
N ILE A 169 15.80 20.69 -26.28
CA ILE A 169 17.22 20.37 -26.06
C ILE A 169 17.61 20.62 -24.60
N LYS A 170 17.21 21.77 -24.04
CA LYS A 170 17.50 22.13 -22.65
C LYS A 170 16.82 21.15 -21.68
N LEU A 171 15.54 20.86 -21.88
CA LEU A 171 14.78 19.94 -21.04
C LEU A 171 15.39 18.54 -21.04
N ARG A 172 15.80 18.01 -22.21
CA ARG A 172 16.50 16.72 -22.29
C ARG A 172 17.76 16.71 -21.43
N GLN A 173 18.62 17.74 -21.54
CA GLN A 173 19.84 17.82 -20.74
C GLN A 173 19.56 17.81 -19.23
N LEU A 174 18.52 18.53 -18.80
CA LEU A 174 18.11 18.58 -17.39
C LEU A 174 17.53 17.24 -16.91
N LEU A 175 16.69 16.59 -17.73
CA LEU A 175 16.17 15.26 -17.42
C LEU A 175 17.30 14.23 -17.26
N HIS A 176 18.31 14.26 -18.15
CA HIS A 176 19.49 13.40 -18.03
C HIS A 176 20.27 13.67 -16.74
N ALA A 177 20.52 14.95 -16.41
CA ALA A 177 21.24 15.31 -15.19
C ALA A 177 20.51 14.87 -13.91
N ILE A 178 19.17 15.01 -13.87
CA ILE A 178 18.37 14.58 -12.72
C ILE A 178 18.27 13.05 -12.67
N ALA A 179 18.13 12.39 -13.82
CA ALA A 179 18.06 10.93 -13.91
C ALA A 179 19.34 10.23 -13.43
N GLU A 180 20.50 10.88 -13.53
CA GLU A 180 21.78 10.39 -13.01
C GLU A 180 21.97 10.65 -11.50
N SER A 181 21.05 11.40 -10.86
CA SER A 181 21.09 11.71 -9.43
C SER A 181 20.29 10.72 -8.60
N GLU A 182 20.55 10.68 -7.28
CA GLU A 182 19.76 9.88 -6.33
C GLU A 182 18.27 10.29 -6.27
N LEU A 183 17.94 11.49 -6.77
CA LEU A 183 16.58 12.05 -6.79
C LEU A 183 15.73 11.54 -7.96
N ALA A 184 16.32 10.87 -8.96
CA ALA A 184 15.64 10.43 -10.17
C ALA A 184 14.34 9.65 -9.92
N LYS A 185 14.35 8.83 -8.86
CA LYS A 185 13.24 7.95 -8.50
C LYS A 185 12.07 8.67 -7.85
N THR A 186 12.29 9.83 -7.24
CA THR A 186 11.25 10.55 -6.49
C THR A 186 10.83 11.86 -7.16
N ALA A 187 11.62 12.38 -8.10
CA ALA A 187 11.41 13.68 -8.71
C ALA A 187 10.23 13.73 -9.68
N PHE A 188 9.56 14.89 -9.69
CA PHE A 188 8.60 15.27 -10.72
C PHE A 188 9.31 15.93 -11.90
N TRP A 189 8.88 15.67 -13.14
CA TRP A 189 9.51 16.25 -14.32
C TRP A 189 9.38 17.79 -14.36
N GLU A 190 8.34 18.33 -13.73
CA GLU A 190 8.13 19.76 -13.52
C GLU A 190 9.30 20.43 -12.79
N GLU A 191 10.04 19.69 -11.95
CA GLU A 191 11.24 20.21 -11.26
C GLU A 191 12.32 20.63 -12.26
N ALA A 192 12.41 19.95 -13.41
CA ALA A 192 13.34 20.31 -14.49
C ALA A 192 12.97 21.66 -15.14
N LEU A 193 11.76 22.20 -14.90
CA LEU A 193 11.34 23.50 -15.42
C LEU A 193 11.73 24.69 -14.54
N TYR A 194 12.32 24.42 -13.37
CA TYR A 194 12.78 25.46 -12.45
C TYR A 194 14.30 25.69 -12.53
N ASP A 195 14.69 26.96 -12.58
CA ASP A 195 16.06 27.41 -12.32
C ASP A 195 16.01 28.36 -11.13
N SER A 196 16.67 27.98 -10.02
CA SER A 196 16.86 28.84 -8.86
C SER A 196 15.56 29.50 -8.37
N GLN A 197 14.49 28.70 -8.26
CA GLN A 197 13.11 29.09 -7.88
C GLN A 197 12.32 29.89 -8.93
N SER A 198 12.78 29.97 -10.18
CA SER A 198 12.03 30.59 -11.27
C SER A 198 11.70 29.60 -12.38
N LEU A 199 10.45 29.60 -12.84
CA LEU A 199 10.04 28.83 -14.01
C LEU A 199 10.71 29.45 -15.25
N TRP A 200 11.56 28.67 -15.93
CA TRP A 200 12.26 29.17 -17.13
C TRP A 200 11.41 29.06 -18.41
N ILE A 201 10.27 28.39 -18.33
CA ILE A 201 9.22 28.35 -19.36
C ILE A 201 8.14 29.39 -19.05
N ARG A 202 7.54 29.98 -20.10
CA ARG A 202 6.44 30.93 -19.94
C ARG A 202 5.19 30.24 -19.34
N PRO A 203 4.58 30.79 -18.27
CA PRO A 203 3.29 30.32 -17.81
C PRO A 203 2.16 30.76 -18.77
N LYS A 204 1.25 29.85 -19.10
CA LYS A 204 0.00 30.10 -19.81
C LYS A 204 -1.17 29.90 -18.86
N ILE A 205 -1.83 31.00 -18.50
CA ILE A 205 -2.92 30.98 -17.53
C ILE A 205 -4.16 30.36 -18.18
N VAL A 206 -4.80 29.42 -17.48
CA VAL A 206 -6.05 28.77 -17.88
C VAL A 206 -7.11 28.90 -16.79
N PRO A 207 -8.40 29.00 -17.14
CA PRO A 207 -9.48 29.04 -16.14
C PRO A 207 -9.50 27.78 -15.26
N LEU A 208 -9.81 27.94 -13.97
CA LEU A 208 -9.89 26.85 -12.98
C LEU A 208 -10.86 25.71 -13.36
N ASP A 209 -11.85 25.98 -14.21
CA ASP A 209 -12.86 25.00 -14.62
C ASP A 209 -12.61 24.37 -16.01
N SER A 210 -11.52 24.78 -16.68
CA SER A 210 -11.18 24.34 -18.05
C SER A 210 -10.44 22.99 -18.08
N ILE A 211 -9.59 22.74 -17.09
CA ILE A 211 -8.79 21.52 -16.93
C ILE A 211 -9.01 21.03 -15.50
N ARG A 212 -9.23 19.73 -15.31
CA ARG A 212 -9.41 19.12 -14.00
C ARG A 212 -8.59 17.85 -13.89
N GLN A 213 -7.69 17.77 -12.93
CA GLN A 213 -7.00 16.54 -12.58
C GLN A 213 -7.92 15.63 -11.77
N ILE A 214 -7.89 14.33 -12.07
CA ILE A 214 -8.68 13.30 -11.39
C ILE A 214 -7.74 12.53 -10.48
N ASN A 215 -7.49 13.10 -9.30
CA ASN A 215 -6.58 12.51 -8.32
C ASN A 215 -7.31 11.57 -7.36
N THR A 216 -8.53 11.93 -6.97
CA THR A 216 -9.32 11.34 -5.89
C THR A 216 -10.74 10.92 -6.30
N PHE A 217 -11.39 10.13 -5.45
CA PHE A 217 -12.82 9.80 -5.58
C PHE A 217 -13.69 11.06 -5.69
N GLU A 218 -13.40 12.05 -4.83
CA GLU A 218 -14.10 13.32 -4.77
C GLU A 218 -13.95 14.12 -6.06
N ASP A 219 -12.75 14.18 -6.65
CA ASP A 219 -12.53 14.85 -7.94
C ASP A 219 -13.42 14.26 -9.05
N LEU A 220 -13.52 12.92 -9.10
CA LEU A 220 -14.38 12.25 -10.08
C LEU A 220 -15.87 12.51 -9.77
N ARG A 221 -16.25 12.52 -8.49
CA ARG A 221 -17.64 12.81 -8.07
C ARG A 221 -18.08 14.23 -8.42
N GLU A 222 -17.19 15.20 -8.28
CA GLU A 222 -17.44 16.59 -8.68
C GLU A 222 -17.58 16.74 -10.20
N LEU A 223 -16.78 15.98 -10.96
CA LEU A 223 -16.79 16.01 -12.43
C LEU A 223 -17.96 15.27 -13.07
N ASP A 224 -18.30 14.09 -12.54
CA ASP A 224 -19.36 13.22 -13.02
C ASP A 224 -19.95 12.41 -11.87
N SER A 225 -20.94 13.00 -11.20
CA SER A 225 -21.64 12.38 -10.07
C SER A 225 -22.44 11.12 -10.43
N HIS A 226 -22.60 10.81 -11.73
CA HIS A 226 -23.30 9.63 -12.23
C HIS A 226 -22.33 8.59 -12.82
N SER A 227 -21.02 8.80 -12.71
CA SER A 227 -20.02 7.90 -13.27
C SER A 227 -20.22 6.48 -12.74
N GLU A 228 -20.19 5.50 -13.65
CA GLU A 228 -20.22 4.07 -13.30
C GLU A 228 -19.09 3.70 -12.33
N HIS A 229 -17.99 4.45 -12.38
CA HIS A 229 -16.82 4.29 -11.55
C HIS A 229 -17.09 4.69 -10.08
N LEU A 230 -18.06 5.56 -9.80
CA LEU A 230 -18.47 5.90 -8.43
C LEU A 230 -19.29 4.79 -7.75
N GLN A 231 -19.86 3.87 -8.54
CA GLN A 231 -20.71 2.77 -8.05
C GLN A 231 -19.81 1.63 -7.54
N SER A 232 -19.25 1.83 -6.35
CA SER A 232 -18.55 0.76 -5.63
C SER A 232 -19.51 0.13 -4.64
N GLU A 233 -19.54 -1.21 -4.60
CA GLU A 233 -20.28 -1.96 -3.57
C GLU A 233 -19.92 -1.48 -2.16
N ALA A 234 -18.66 -1.05 -1.94
CA ALA A 234 -18.23 -0.48 -0.67
C ALA A 234 -18.99 0.80 -0.29
N ILE A 235 -19.25 1.69 -1.26
CA ILE A 235 -20.00 2.93 -1.04
C ILE A 235 -21.47 2.63 -0.76
N ASP A 236 -22.07 1.69 -1.48
CA ASP A 236 -23.45 1.26 -1.23
C ASP A 236 -23.62 0.70 0.19
N ILE A 237 -22.67 -0.13 0.62
CA ILE A 237 -22.63 -0.66 2.00
C ILE A 237 -22.53 0.48 3.01
N ILE A 238 -21.66 1.48 2.79
CA ILE A 238 -21.52 2.63 3.69
C ILE A 238 -22.85 3.40 3.79
N CYS A 239 -23.46 3.74 2.66
CA CYS A 239 -24.74 4.45 2.60
C CYS A 239 -25.85 3.71 3.34
N GLN A 240 -25.97 2.39 3.12
CA GLN A 240 -26.97 1.56 3.78
C GLN A 240 -26.73 1.42 5.29
N THR A 241 -25.47 1.21 5.68
CA THR A 241 -25.06 0.99 7.07
C THR A 241 -25.24 2.25 7.92
N LEU A 242 -24.76 3.38 7.42
CA LEU A 242 -24.79 4.66 8.14
C LEU A 242 -26.08 5.45 7.91
N GLN A 243 -26.97 4.98 7.02
CA GLN A 243 -28.20 5.66 6.61
C GLN A 243 -27.95 7.06 6.04
N VAL A 244 -26.99 7.16 5.12
CA VAL A 244 -26.54 8.43 4.51
C VAL A 244 -26.50 8.35 2.99
N GLU A 245 -26.44 9.51 2.34
CA GLU A 245 -26.27 9.57 0.88
C GLU A 245 -24.78 9.62 0.51
N THR A 246 -24.46 9.28 -0.75
CA THR A 246 -23.07 9.27 -1.25
C THR A 246 -22.38 10.63 -1.13
N LYS A 247 -23.15 11.73 -1.14
CA LYS A 247 -22.66 13.10 -0.92
C LYS A 247 -22.19 13.39 0.50
N ASP A 248 -22.62 12.59 1.48
CA ASP A 248 -22.30 12.77 2.89
C ASP A 248 -20.98 12.06 3.29
N ILE A 249 -20.43 11.24 2.39
CA ILE A 249 -19.15 10.55 2.53
C ILE A 249 -18.04 11.46 2.02
N ASN A 250 -17.11 11.85 2.87
CA ASN A 250 -16.07 12.83 2.53
C ASN A 250 -14.71 12.45 3.12
N GLY A 251 -13.63 13.01 2.56
CA GLY A 251 -12.28 12.84 3.10
C GLY A 251 -11.80 11.40 2.95
N ILE A 252 -12.13 10.76 1.83
CA ILE A 252 -11.72 9.39 1.54
C ILE A 252 -10.20 9.39 1.36
N THR A 253 -9.51 8.68 2.25
CA THR A 253 -8.06 8.56 2.22
C THR A 253 -7.68 7.08 2.29
N ALA A 254 -6.89 6.61 1.33
CA ALA A 254 -6.34 5.27 1.39
C ALA A 254 -5.53 5.10 2.69
N LEU A 255 -5.92 4.13 3.51
CA LEU A 255 -5.12 3.69 4.64
C LEU A 255 -4.23 2.56 4.12
N LYS A 256 -2.96 2.60 4.54
CA LYS A 256 -1.89 1.62 4.31
C LYS A 256 -2.37 0.31 3.66
N LYS A 257 -1.81 -0.07 2.51
CA LYS A 257 -2.09 -1.37 1.89
C LYS A 257 -1.61 -2.48 2.84
N GLY A 258 -2.54 -3.08 3.58
CA GLY A 258 -2.29 -4.32 4.32
C GLY A 258 -2.07 -5.48 3.33
N MET A 259 -1.43 -6.55 3.79
CA MET A 259 -1.08 -7.68 2.93
C MET A 259 -2.29 -8.59 2.63
N THR A 260 -3.30 -8.54 3.49
CA THR A 260 -4.54 -9.34 3.41
C THR A 260 -5.76 -8.49 3.06
N ASN A 261 -5.69 -7.16 3.25
CA ASN A 261 -6.84 -6.27 3.14
C ASN A 261 -6.49 -4.89 2.57
N ARG A 262 -7.46 -4.29 1.89
CA ARG A 262 -7.40 -2.91 1.42
C ARG A 262 -8.31 -2.06 2.29
N SER A 263 -7.77 -1.00 2.87
CA SER A 263 -8.52 -0.15 3.79
C SER A 263 -8.53 1.31 3.35
N PHE A 264 -9.62 2.02 3.60
CA PHE A 264 -9.65 3.47 3.46
C PHE A 264 -10.39 4.12 4.62
N LEU A 265 -9.87 5.27 5.04
CA LEU A 265 -10.51 6.18 5.96
C LEU A 265 -11.56 6.98 5.19
N PHE A 266 -12.72 7.22 5.80
CA PHE A 266 -13.70 8.19 5.31
C PHE A 266 -14.39 8.88 6.49
N SER A 267 -14.98 10.02 6.22
CA SER A 267 -15.73 10.80 7.20
C SER A 267 -17.20 10.86 6.81
N CYS A 268 -18.08 10.78 7.79
CA CYS A 268 -19.51 11.04 7.62
C CYS A 268 -20.01 11.87 8.81
N GLY A 269 -20.47 13.10 8.52
CA GLY A 269 -20.70 14.11 9.56
C GLY A 269 -19.41 14.43 10.32
N ASN A 270 -19.47 14.42 11.66
CA ASN A 270 -18.32 14.68 12.54
C ASN A 270 -17.58 13.40 12.98
N LYS A 271 -17.85 12.26 12.34
CA LYS A 271 -17.25 10.97 12.69
C LYS A 271 -16.41 10.43 11.54
N LYS A 272 -15.34 9.73 11.90
CA LYS A 272 -14.45 9.04 10.96
C LYS A 272 -14.60 7.53 11.10
N TYR A 273 -14.45 6.84 9.99
CA TYR A 273 -14.65 5.40 9.87
C TYR A 273 -13.59 4.80 8.95
N ILE A 274 -13.28 3.53 9.16
CA ILE A 274 -12.43 2.74 8.27
C ILE A 274 -13.33 1.75 7.53
N MET A 275 -13.27 1.76 6.21
CA MET A 275 -13.80 0.69 5.36
C MET A 275 -12.66 -0.27 5.01
N ARG A 276 -12.84 -1.56 5.33
CA ARG A 276 -11.96 -2.66 4.95
C ARG A 276 -12.64 -3.47 3.85
N ILE A 277 -11.91 -3.67 2.76
CA ILE A 277 -12.27 -4.49 1.60
C ILE A 277 -11.28 -5.66 1.57
N PRO A 278 -11.74 -6.91 1.43
CA PRO A 278 -10.83 -8.03 1.32
C PRO A 278 -9.93 -7.94 0.08
N GLY A 279 -8.70 -8.44 0.23
CA GLY A 279 -7.78 -8.63 -0.89
C GLY A 279 -8.23 -9.77 -1.81
N GLU A 280 -7.82 -9.72 -3.08
CA GLU A 280 -8.03 -10.84 -4.00
C GLU A 280 -7.17 -12.05 -3.57
N GLY A 281 -7.75 -13.26 -3.61
CA GLY A 281 -7.03 -14.50 -3.30
C GLY A 281 -6.79 -14.78 -1.81
N THR A 282 -7.36 -14.00 -0.89
CA THR A 282 -7.21 -14.23 0.56
C THR A 282 -8.18 -15.26 1.13
N ASP A 283 -9.12 -15.76 0.33
CA ASP A 283 -10.10 -16.79 0.72
C ASP A 283 -9.45 -18.13 1.12
N LEU A 284 -8.22 -18.38 0.65
CA LEU A 284 -7.44 -19.56 1.02
C LEU A 284 -6.78 -19.42 2.39
N LEU A 285 -6.63 -18.20 2.90
CA LEU A 285 -5.88 -17.90 4.12
C LEU A 285 -6.77 -17.52 5.30
N ILE A 286 -7.90 -16.86 5.03
CA ILE A 286 -8.77 -16.30 6.07
C ILE A 286 -10.19 -16.81 5.89
N ASN A 287 -10.73 -17.39 6.96
CA ASN A 287 -12.13 -17.81 6.99
C ASN A 287 -13.02 -16.68 7.55
N ARG A 288 -13.74 -16.01 6.65
CA ARG A 288 -14.60 -14.85 6.98
C ARG A 288 -15.74 -15.17 7.95
N GLN A 289 -16.25 -16.41 7.92
CA GLN A 289 -17.26 -16.86 8.87
C GLN A 289 -16.69 -17.00 10.28
N GLN A 290 -15.44 -17.47 10.37
CA GLN A 290 -14.71 -17.55 11.63
C GLN A 290 -14.42 -16.15 12.17
N GLU A 291 -13.87 -15.23 11.36
CA GLU A 291 -13.64 -13.82 11.76
C GLU A 291 -14.93 -13.16 12.26
N PHE A 292 -16.05 -13.34 11.54
CA PHE A 292 -17.35 -12.82 11.96
C PHE A 292 -17.81 -13.39 13.31
N SER A 293 -17.62 -14.69 13.53
CA SER A 293 -17.96 -15.32 14.82
C SER A 293 -17.12 -14.77 15.98
N VAL A 294 -15.86 -14.41 15.73
CA VAL A 294 -14.98 -13.78 16.71
C VAL A 294 -15.49 -12.39 17.08
N TYR A 295 -15.78 -11.52 16.11
CA TYR A 295 -16.33 -10.18 16.41
C TYR A 295 -17.68 -10.24 17.12
N ARG A 296 -18.53 -11.22 16.78
CA ARG A 296 -19.80 -11.47 17.51
C ARG A 296 -19.56 -11.80 18.98
N THR A 297 -18.53 -12.60 19.28
CA THR A 297 -18.18 -12.99 20.65
C THR A 297 -17.50 -11.85 21.42
N LEU A 298 -16.76 -10.97 20.74
CA LEU A 298 -16.10 -9.81 21.35
C LEU A 298 -17.04 -8.61 21.57
N ASP A 299 -18.24 -8.63 21.00
CA ASP A 299 -19.21 -7.55 21.14
C ASP A 299 -19.53 -7.29 22.62
N GLY A 300 -19.42 -6.02 23.03
CA GLY A 300 -19.59 -5.61 24.43
C GLY A 300 -18.44 -5.96 25.39
N ALA A 301 -17.40 -6.68 24.96
CA ALA A 301 -16.27 -7.07 25.83
C ALA A 301 -15.26 -5.92 26.09
N ASN A 302 -15.38 -4.79 25.38
CA ASN A 302 -14.48 -3.64 25.51
C ASN A 302 -12.99 -4.02 25.25
N ILE A 303 -12.75 -4.94 24.32
CA ILE A 303 -11.42 -5.40 23.90
C ILE A 303 -11.09 -4.94 22.47
N CYS A 304 -12.00 -5.13 21.51
CA CYS A 304 -11.78 -4.80 20.10
C CYS A 304 -12.21 -3.37 19.72
N ASP A 305 -11.91 -2.96 18.49
CA ASP A 305 -12.45 -1.75 17.90
C ASP A 305 -13.97 -1.82 17.71
N GLU A 306 -14.61 -0.65 17.60
CA GLU A 306 -16.07 -0.54 17.46
C GLU A 306 -16.48 -0.91 16.02
N ILE A 307 -17.06 -2.10 15.85
CA ILE A 307 -17.53 -2.61 14.57
C ILE A 307 -18.93 -2.05 14.27
N ILE A 308 -19.03 -1.32 13.16
CA ILE A 308 -20.30 -0.76 12.68
C ILE A 308 -20.99 -1.72 11.71
N TYR A 309 -20.20 -2.41 10.88
CA TYR A 309 -20.69 -3.41 9.94
C TYR A 309 -19.62 -4.46 9.66
N ILE A 310 -20.06 -5.70 9.47
CA ILE A 310 -19.20 -6.79 9.00
C ILE A 310 -20.04 -7.80 8.21
N ASN A 311 -19.53 -8.23 7.06
CA ASN A 311 -20.19 -9.18 6.17
C ASN A 311 -19.40 -10.51 6.11
N PRO A 312 -19.95 -11.62 6.62
CA PRO A 312 -19.24 -12.90 6.65
C PRO A 312 -19.12 -13.59 5.28
N GLU A 313 -19.89 -13.19 4.28
CA GLU A 313 -19.83 -13.76 2.92
C GLU A 313 -18.79 -13.02 2.08
N LYS A 314 -18.93 -11.69 2.02
CA LYS A 314 -18.12 -10.83 1.16
C LYS A 314 -16.90 -10.22 1.85
N GLY A 315 -16.76 -10.33 3.17
CA GLY A 315 -15.59 -9.88 3.94
C GLY A 315 -15.47 -8.36 4.13
N TYR A 316 -16.45 -7.58 3.67
CA TYR A 316 -16.49 -6.14 3.92
C TYR A 316 -16.69 -5.83 5.40
N LYS A 317 -15.95 -4.84 5.91
CA LYS A 317 -16.04 -4.41 7.31
C LYS A 317 -15.96 -2.89 7.43
N ILE A 318 -16.81 -2.29 8.25
CA ILE A 318 -16.76 -0.87 8.63
C ILE A 318 -16.51 -0.80 10.13
N THR A 319 -15.46 -0.08 10.52
CA THR A 319 -15.13 0.18 11.92
C THR A 319 -15.03 1.66 12.18
N LYS A 320 -15.23 2.09 13.43
CA LYS A 320 -15.02 3.48 13.82
C LYS A 320 -13.53 3.78 13.89
N PHE A 321 -13.11 4.92 13.35
CA PHE A 321 -11.73 5.36 13.45
C PHE A 321 -11.45 5.92 14.85
N ILE A 322 -10.37 5.47 15.49
CA ILE A 322 -9.93 5.96 16.78
C ILE A 322 -8.93 7.10 16.56
N GLU A 323 -9.34 8.33 16.86
CA GLU A 323 -8.48 9.49 16.67
C GLU A 323 -7.33 9.54 17.68
N ASN A 324 -6.16 10.00 17.22
CA ASN A 324 -4.95 10.14 18.03
C ASN A 324 -4.48 8.85 18.71
N ALA A 325 -4.90 7.68 18.20
CA ALA A 325 -4.37 6.40 18.62
C ALA A 325 -2.92 6.23 18.13
N ARG A 326 -2.12 5.55 18.94
CA ARG A 326 -0.76 5.12 18.60
C ARG A 326 -0.58 3.64 18.92
N SER A 327 0.34 2.99 18.23
CA SER A 327 0.74 1.62 18.53
C SER A 327 1.62 1.56 19.78
N CYS A 328 1.81 0.35 20.31
CA CYS A 328 2.71 0.08 21.43
C CYS A 328 4.17 0.43 21.08
N ASP A 329 4.87 1.21 21.91
CA ASP A 329 6.30 1.44 21.77
C ASP A 329 7.09 0.32 22.47
N LEU A 330 7.84 -0.46 21.68
CA LEU A 330 8.64 -1.59 22.15
C LEU A 330 9.75 -1.22 23.13
N ASN A 331 10.19 0.04 23.14
CA ASN A 331 11.23 0.53 24.04
C ASN A 331 10.64 1.16 25.32
N ASN A 332 9.32 1.29 25.39
CA ASN A 332 8.64 1.88 26.53
C ASN A 332 8.03 0.79 27.42
N ARG A 333 8.69 0.54 28.55
CA ARG A 333 8.22 -0.45 29.53
C ARG A 333 6.78 -0.23 30.00
N LEU A 334 6.33 1.01 30.14
CA LEU A 334 4.95 1.29 30.57
C LEU A 334 3.93 0.85 29.51
N ASP A 335 4.26 0.99 28.23
CA ASP A 335 3.39 0.51 27.15
C ASP A 335 3.31 -1.02 27.16
N LEU A 336 4.44 -1.70 27.32
CA LEU A 336 4.48 -3.16 27.44
C LEU A 336 3.64 -3.65 28.62
N GLU A 337 3.76 -3.01 29.79
CA GLU A 337 2.97 -3.33 30.98
C GLU A 337 1.47 -3.16 30.74
N LYS A 338 1.07 -2.10 30.04
CA LYS A 338 -0.33 -1.84 29.69
C LYS A 338 -0.86 -2.84 28.66
N CYS A 339 -0.14 -3.08 27.56
CA CYS A 339 -0.52 -4.02 26.51
C CYS A 339 -0.65 -5.44 27.04
N MET A 340 0.32 -5.92 27.82
CA MET A 340 0.24 -7.24 28.46
C MET A 340 -0.87 -7.32 29.51
N SER A 341 -1.19 -6.20 30.18
CA SER A 341 -2.36 -6.17 31.05
C SER A 341 -3.67 -6.29 30.29
N LYS A 342 -3.79 -5.62 29.15
CA LYS A 342 -4.98 -5.72 28.28
C LYS A 342 -5.11 -7.11 27.66
N LEU A 343 -4.01 -7.70 27.20
CA LEU A 343 -3.98 -9.06 26.67
C LEU A 343 -4.40 -10.09 27.74
N ARG A 344 -3.89 -9.94 28.97
CA ARG A 344 -4.28 -10.79 30.12
C ARG A 344 -5.74 -10.59 30.52
N GLU A 345 -6.25 -9.35 30.51
CA GLU A 345 -7.68 -9.06 30.71
C GLU A 345 -8.52 -9.85 29.71
N PHE A 346 -8.18 -9.76 28.42
CA PHE A 346 -8.82 -10.52 27.35
C PHE A 346 -8.78 -12.04 27.59
N HIS A 347 -7.61 -12.62 27.89
CA HIS A 347 -7.48 -14.07 28.16
C HIS A 347 -8.25 -14.54 29.41
N THR A 348 -8.58 -13.64 30.33
CA THR A 348 -9.35 -13.94 31.55
C THR A 348 -10.86 -13.95 31.29
N LEU A 349 -11.32 -13.37 30.18
CA LEU A 349 -12.73 -13.46 29.78
C LEU A 349 -13.13 -14.87 29.36
N GLU A 350 -12.15 -15.74 29.04
CA GLU A 350 -12.35 -17.15 28.68
C GLU A 350 -13.38 -17.36 27.56
N LEU A 351 -13.48 -16.39 26.65
CA LEU A 351 -14.39 -16.40 25.51
C LEU A 351 -14.15 -17.63 24.62
N GLN A 352 -15.21 -18.09 23.97
CA GLN A 352 -15.21 -19.33 23.17
C GLN A 352 -15.80 -19.07 21.78
N VAL A 353 -15.22 -19.72 20.77
CA VAL A 353 -15.72 -19.79 19.39
C VAL A 353 -15.65 -21.25 18.91
N ASN A 354 -16.27 -21.55 17.78
CA ASN A 354 -16.43 -22.93 17.29
C ASN A 354 -15.29 -23.40 16.36
N HIS A 355 -14.12 -22.77 16.43
CA HIS A 355 -12.95 -23.13 15.63
C HIS A 355 -11.65 -22.95 16.41
N ASP A 356 -10.73 -23.88 16.23
CA ASP A 356 -9.38 -23.84 16.77
C ASP A 356 -8.40 -23.23 15.77
N PHE A 357 -7.28 -22.70 16.27
CA PHE A 357 -6.13 -22.36 15.45
C PHE A 357 -5.00 -23.35 15.73
N ASP A 358 -4.84 -24.39 14.92
CA ASP A 358 -3.77 -25.37 15.11
C ASP A 358 -2.47 -24.95 14.41
N ILE A 359 -1.44 -24.64 15.20
CA ILE A 359 -0.14 -24.16 14.68
C ILE A 359 0.52 -25.19 13.77
N PHE A 360 0.44 -26.48 14.11
CA PHE A 360 1.15 -27.54 13.38
C PHE A 360 0.42 -27.90 12.09
N GLU A 361 -0.91 -27.95 12.10
CA GLU A 361 -1.69 -28.12 10.87
C GLU A 361 -1.48 -26.93 9.91
N GLN A 362 -1.36 -25.71 10.44
CA GLN A 362 -1.09 -24.52 9.62
C GLN A 362 0.32 -24.54 8.99
N ILE A 363 1.34 -25.04 9.71
CA ILE A 363 2.69 -25.26 9.15
C ILE A 363 2.61 -26.19 7.94
N GLU A 364 1.92 -27.33 8.08
CA GLU A 364 1.74 -28.30 7.01
C GLU A 364 0.92 -27.72 5.85
N PHE A 365 -0.14 -26.95 6.15
CA PHE A 365 -0.94 -26.26 5.15
C PHE A 365 -0.09 -25.34 4.27
N TYR A 366 0.76 -24.48 4.86
CA TYR A 366 1.64 -23.61 4.07
C TYR A 366 2.63 -24.36 3.19
N GLU A 367 3.12 -25.54 3.62
CA GLU A 367 3.95 -26.39 2.76
C GLU A 367 3.18 -26.89 1.54
N THR A 368 1.90 -27.25 1.70
CA THR A 368 1.08 -27.70 0.57
C THR A 368 0.90 -26.60 -0.49
N LEU A 369 0.93 -25.33 -0.07
CA LEU A 369 0.81 -24.18 -0.96
C LEU A 369 2.07 -23.91 -1.80
N LEU A 370 3.22 -24.50 -1.44
CA LEU A 370 4.47 -24.36 -2.18
C LEU A 370 4.58 -25.32 -3.40
N ASP A 371 3.55 -26.13 -3.66
CA ASP A 371 3.42 -27.01 -4.85
C ASP A 371 4.67 -27.87 -5.14
N GLY A 372 5.27 -28.44 -4.09
CA GLY A 372 6.45 -29.30 -4.18
C GLY A 372 7.79 -28.57 -4.32
N ALA A 373 7.80 -27.24 -4.26
CA ALA A 373 9.03 -26.47 -4.06
C ALA A 373 9.66 -26.82 -2.70
N LYS A 374 10.99 -26.92 -2.67
CA LYS A 374 11.72 -27.12 -1.41
C LYS A 374 11.85 -25.79 -0.67
N SER A 375 11.85 -25.85 0.66
CA SER A 375 12.20 -24.71 1.49
C SER A 375 13.58 -24.15 1.08
N ILE A 376 13.71 -22.83 1.16
CA ILE A 376 14.98 -22.13 0.96
C ILE A 376 16.04 -22.50 2.00
N TYR A 377 15.61 -23.03 3.16
CA TYR A 377 16.49 -23.41 4.26
C TYR A 377 16.94 -24.86 4.11
N SER A 378 18.25 -25.08 3.98
CA SER A 378 18.81 -26.41 3.73
C SER A 378 18.64 -27.39 4.89
N ASP A 379 18.47 -26.89 6.11
CA ASP A 379 18.24 -27.66 7.33
C ASP A 379 16.76 -27.73 7.75
N TYR A 380 15.83 -27.29 6.90
CA TYR A 380 14.40 -27.19 7.18
C TYR A 380 13.80 -28.47 7.80
N GLU A 381 13.98 -29.62 7.15
CA GLU A 381 13.44 -30.90 7.62
C GLU A 381 13.91 -31.29 9.03
N GLN A 382 15.17 -30.94 9.36
CA GLN A 382 15.72 -31.19 10.68
C GLN A 382 15.08 -30.27 11.72
N ILE A 383 14.92 -28.99 11.40
CA ILE A 383 14.31 -28.00 12.30
C ILE A 383 12.83 -28.30 12.51
N LYS A 384 12.07 -28.60 11.43
CA LYS A 384 10.67 -29.02 11.51
C LYS A 384 10.50 -30.21 12.45
N LYS A 385 11.32 -31.26 12.29
CA LYS A 385 11.25 -32.44 13.16
C LYS A 385 11.48 -32.09 14.64
N ARG A 386 12.41 -31.18 14.94
CA ARG A 386 12.65 -30.70 16.31
C ARG A 386 11.45 -29.91 16.83
N VAL A 387 10.94 -28.96 16.06
CA VAL A 387 9.75 -28.16 16.43
C VAL A 387 8.54 -29.06 16.71
N PHE A 388 8.25 -30.04 15.84
CA PHE A 388 7.14 -30.98 16.03
C PHE A 388 7.33 -31.90 17.25
N SER A 389 8.56 -32.13 17.68
CA SER A 389 8.83 -32.90 18.91
C SER A 389 8.42 -32.16 20.19
N LEU A 390 8.27 -30.84 20.13
CA LEU A 390 7.87 -30.01 21.27
C LEU A 390 6.38 -30.16 21.63
N THR A 391 5.55 -30.63 20.70
CA THR A 391 4.10 -30.81 20.84
C THR A 391 3.73 -31.57 22.11
N ALA A 392 4.44 -32.65 22.41
CA ALA A 392 4.18 -33.45 23.61
C ALA A 392 4.39 -32.66 24.92
N TYR A 393 5.36 -31.74 24.95
CA TYR A 393 5.58 -30.87 26.11
C TYR A 393 4.50 -29.78 26.18
N ILE A 394 4.16 -29.17 25.02
CA ILE A 394 3.11 -28.17 24.91
C ILE A 394 1.78 -28.74 25.44
N ASP A 395 1.31 -29.85 24.87
CA ASP A 395 0.03 -30.48 25.21
C ASP A 395 -0.06 -30.85 26.69
N LYS A 396 1.04 -31.34 27.27
CA LYS A 396 1.11 -31.71 28.69
C LYS A 396 0.94 -30.51 29.63
N HIS A 397 1.32 -29.31 29.19
CA HIS A 397 1.34 -28.09 30.02
C HIS A 397 0.33 -27.04 29.56
N THR A 398 -0.50 -27.35 28.56
CA THR A 398 -1.69 -26.56 28.20
C THR A 398 -2.81 -26.91 29.15
N ASP A 399 -3.15 -25.95 30.02
CA ASP A 399 -4.23 -26.11 31.02
C ASP A 399 -5.62 -25.91 30.39
N ARG A 400 -5.74 -24.87 29.55
CA ARG A 400 -7.00 -24.48 28.93
C ARG A 400 -6.77 -23.88 27.55
N LYS A 401 -7.80 -23.99 26.71
CA LYS A 401 -7.93 -23.24 25.45
C LYS A 401 -9.02 -22.17 25.60
N VAL A 402 -8.69 -20.95 25.23
CA VAL A 402 -9.60 -19.80 25.17
C VAL A 402 -9.52 -19.18 23.78
N LEU A 403 -10.42 -18.26 23.45
CA LEU A 403 -10.24 -17.43 22.28
C LEU A 403 -8.92 -16.65 22.45
N THR A 404 -8.03 -16.77 21.48
CA THR A 404 -6.77 -16.04 21.41
C THR A 404 -6.75 -15.18 20.15
N HIS A 405 -6.00 -14.09 20.17
CA HIS A 405 -5.86 -13.20 19.03
C HIS A 405 -5.09 -13.86 17.88
N ILE A 406 -4.12 -14.73 18.22
CA ILE A 406 -3.10 -15.32 17.36
C ILE A 406 -2.15 -14.26 16.82
N ASP A 407 -2.62 -13.14 16.27
CA ASP A 407 -1.78 -12.06 15.74
C ASP A 407 -1.59 -10.89 16.73
N ALA A 408 -1.29 -11.19 18.00
CA ALA A 408 -1.16 -10.19 19.08
C ALA A 408 0.15 -9.37 18.97
N VAL A 409 0.35 -8.69 17.84
CA VAL A 409 1.56 -7.92 17.55
C VAL A 409 1.45 -6.49 18.10
N PRO A 410 2.57 -5.80 18.39
CA PRO A 410 2.57 -4.45 18.98
C PRO A 410 1.75 -3.41 18.19
N ASP A 411 1.76 -3.55 16.86
CA ASP A 411 1.02 -2.67 15.93
C ASP A 411 -0.50 -2.79 16.10
N ASN A 412 -0.98 -3.95 16.55
CA ASN A 412 -2.40 -4.24 16.76
C ASN A 412 -2.91 -3.76 18.13
N PHE A 413 -2.05 -3.22 19.00
CA PHE A 413 -2.45 -2.56 20.25
C PHE A 413 -2.57 -1.05 20.03
N LEU A 414 -3.79 -0.55 19.91
CA LEU A 414 -4.07 0.87 19.79
C LEU A 414 -4.28 1.50 21.17
N ILE A 415 -3.31 2.31 21.58
CA ILE A 415 -3.35 3.12 22.81
C ILE A 415 -3.86 4.52 22.45
N TYR A 416 -4.93 4.97 23.10
CA TYR A 416 -5.54 6.28 22.85
C TYR A 416 -6.08 6.89 24.14
N SER A 417 -6.46 8.17 24.12
CA SER A 417 -7.10 8.81 25.27
C SER A 417 -8.54 9.23 24.95
N GLU A 418 -9.45 8.86 25.83
CA GLU A 418 -10.87 9.20 25.78
C GLU A 418 -11.24 9.87 27.11
N ASP A 419 -11.71 11.11 27.06
CA ASP A 419 -12.05 11.94 28.24
C ASP A 419 -10.93 12.04 29.31
N GLY A 420 -9.67 12.01 28.87
CA GLY A 420 -8.49 12.08 29.74
C GLY A 420 -8.13 10.76 30.42
N VAL A 421 -8.84 9.67 30.11
CA VAL A 421 -8.49 8.30 30.49
C VAL A 421 -7.79 7.64 29.31
N GLU A 422 -6.69 6.93 29.56
CA GLU A 422 -6.01 6.17 28.51
C GLU A 422 -6.69 4.79 28.38
N GLU A 423 -7.03 4.43 27.16
CA GLU A 423 -7.73 3.21 26.78
C GLU A 423 -6.91 2.44 25.73
N ILE A 424 -7.13 1.13 25.67
CA ILE A 424 -6.41 0.25 24.74
C ILE A 424 -7.41 -0.66 24.01
N ARG A 425 -7.31 -0.70 22.68
CA ARG A 425 -8.02 -1.66 21.83
C ARG A 425 -7.05 -2.60 21.14
N LEU A 426 -7.43 -3.86 21.01
CA LEU A 426 -6.77 -4.81 20.12
C LEU A 426 -7.53 -4.86 18.80
N ILE A 427 -6.83 -4.76 17.68
CA ILE A 427 -7.42 -4.75 16.34
C ILE A 427 -6.91 -5.91 15.49
N ASP A 428 -7.60 -6.18 14.38
CA ASP A 428 -7.21 -7.18 13.36
C ASP A 428 -7.28 -8.65 13.80
N TRP A 429 -8.49 -9.06 14.17
CA TRP A 429 -8.83 -10.40 14.67
C TRP A 429 -8.96 -11.49 13.58
N GLU A 430 -8.31 -11.36 12.43
CA GLU A 430 -8.56 -12.23 11.27
C GLU A 430 -8.05 -13.67 11.43
N TYR A 431 -7.04 -13.89 12.27
CA TYR A 431 -6.49 -15.22 12.59
C TYR A 431 -6.99 -15.79 13.93
N ALA A 432 -7.82 -15.04 14.65
CA ALA A 432 -8.22 -15.41 16.00
C ALA A 432 -8.98 -16.74 16.03
N GLY A 433 -8.73 -17.55 17.06
CA GLY A 433 -9.31 -18.88 17.22
C GLY A 433 -9.05 -19.46 18.59
N MET A 434 -9.59 -20.66 18.87
CA MET A 434 -9.37 -21.35 20.13
C MET A 434 -7.93 -21.87 20.23
N GLN A 435 -7.19 -21.43 21.26
CA GLN A 435 -5.83 -21.88 21.53
C GLN A 435 -5.41 -21.63 23.00
N ASP A 436 -4.24 -22.13 23.38
CA ASP A 436 -3.56 -21.75 24.62
C ASP A 436 -3.24 -20.24 24.61
N PRO A 437 -3.67 -19.46 25.63
CA PRO A 437 -3.44 -18.01 25.69
C PRO A 437 -1.97 -17.60 25.67
N HIS A 438 -1.06 -18.53 25.97
CA HIS A 438 0.37 -18.25 25.97
C HIS A 438 0.96 -18.12 24.55
N VAL A 439 0.23 -18.55 23.51
CA VAL A 439 0.61 -18.34 22.11
C VAL A 439 0.69 -16.86 21.77
N ASP A 440 -0.26 -16.05 22.24
CA ASP A 440 -0.26 -14.60 21.96
C ASP A 440 0.98 -13.89 22.53
N ILE A 441 1.53 -14.38 23.65
CA ILE A 441 2.78 -13.86 24.23
C ILE A 441 3.96 -14.21 23.32
N ALA A 442 4.03 -15.47 22.86
CA ALA A 442 5.07 -15.90 21.92
C ALA A 442 5.02 -15.11 20.60
N MET A 443 3.80 -14.85 20.12
CA MET A 443 3.54 -14.07 18.91
C MET A 443 4.00 -12.62 19.06
N PHE A 444 3.67 -11.95 20.18
CA PHE A 444 4.18 -10.61 20.46
C PHE A 444 5.72 -10.57 20.40
N CYS A 445 6.39 -11.55 21.03
CA CYS A 445 7.84 -11.64 21.08
C CYS A 445 8.50 -11.77 19.70
N ILE A 446 8.05 -12.72 18.88
CA ILE A 446 8.70 -13.01 17.59
C ILE A 446 8.49 -11.90 16.56
N TYR A 447 7.36 -11.17 16.64
CA TYR A 447 7.13 -9.99 15.79
C TYR A 447 7.94 -8.78 16.23
N SER A 448 8.18 -8.66 17.55
CA SER A 448 9.00 -7.59 18.11
C SER A 448 10.51 -7.81 17.92
N LEU A 449 10.91 -8.93 17.30
CA LEU A 449 12.30 -9.34 17.11
C LEU A 449 13.10 -9.37 18.42
N TYR A 450 12.44 -9.72 19.53
CA TYR A 450 13.03 -9.75 20.85
C TYR A 450 14.10 -10.84 21.01
N ASN A 451 15.19 -10.49 21.69
CA ASN A 451 16.14 -11.48 22.19
C ASN A 451 15.59 -12.22 23.42
N LYS A 452 16.34 -13.19 23.93
CA LYS A 452 15.89 -14.02 25.05
C LYS A 452 15.62 -13.20 26.32
N GLU A 453 16.48 -12.23 26.64
CA GLU A 453 16.30 -11.38 27.82
C GLU A 453 15.02 -10.55 27.74
N GLN A 454 14.71 -10.00 26.57
CA GLN A 454 13.47 -9.24 26.32
C GLN A 454 12.23 -10.15 26.34
N ILE A 455 12.34 -11.37 25.80
CA ILE A 455 11.28 -12.39 25.91
C ILE A 455 11.00 -12.67 27.39
N ASP A 456 12.04 -12.86 28.19
CA ASP A 456 11.90 -13.15 29.62
C ASP A 456 11.23 -12.01 30.38
N GLU A 457 11.60 -10.77 30.07
CA GLU A 457 10.99 -9.56 30.61
C GLU A 457 9.50 -9.46 30.24
N LEU A 458 9.12 -9.73 28.98
CA LEU A 458 7.72 -9.66 28.55
C LEU A 458 6.87 -10.75 29.22
N ILE A 459 7.39 -11.97 29.34
CA ILE A 459 6.75 -13.06 30.08
C ILE A 459 6.55 -12.62 31.54
N ASP A 460 7.55 -12.03 32.18
CA ASP A 460 7.42 -11.54 33.55
C ASP A 460 6.37 -10.43 33.68
N ILE A 461 6.29 -9.52 32.72
CA ILE A 461 5.23 -8.49 32.71
C ILE A 461 3.83 -9.14 32.61
N TYR A 462 3.65 -10.14 31.74
CA TYR A 462 2.37 -10.83 31.60
C TYR A 462 2.00 -11.66 32.83
N PHE A 463 2.96 -12.30 33.51
CA PHE A 463 2.70 -13.10 34.72
C PHE A 463 2.88 -12.32 36.02
N ARG A 464 3.19 -11.01 35.96
CA ARG A 464 3.52 -10.17 37.13
C ARG A 464 4.66 -10.79 37.97
N CYS A 465 5.72 -11.24 37.30
CA CYS A 465 6.91 -11.90 37.86
C CYS A 465 6.62 -13.22 38.60
N CYS A 466 5.51 -13.88 38.28
CA CYS A 466 5.11 -15.16 38.89
C CYS A 466 4.91 -16.28 37.85
N CYS A 467 5.66 -16.26 36.73
CA CYS A 467 5.57 -17.30 35.70
C CYS A 467 6.26 -18.60 36.20
N PRO A 468 5.54 -19.74 36.28
CA PRO A 468 6.16 -21.03 36.57
C PRO A 468 7.18 -21.42 35.49
N THR A 469 8.26 -22.10 35.87
CA THR A 469 9.34 -22.50 34.96
C THR A 469 8.84 -23.33 33.80
N GLU A 470 7.95 -24.29 34.06
CA GLU A 470 7.35 -25.15 33.06
C GLU A 470 6.48 -24.40 32.06
N ILE A 471 5.79 -23.34 32.50
CA ILE A 471 5.01 -22.46 31.63
C ILE A 471 5.91 -21.57 30.78
N ARG A 472 7.02 -21.06 31.34
CA ARG A 472 8.02 -20.32 30.58
C ARG A 472 8.64 -21.18 29.47
N ILE A 473 9.00 -22.43 29.80
CA ILE A 473 9.50 -23.40 28.81
C ILE A 473 8.44 -23.68 27.74
N LYS A 474 7.16 -23.82 28.11
CA LYS A 474 6.07 -23.95 27.13
C LYS A 474 5.99 -22.74 26.18
N ILE A 475 6.12 -21.52 26.71
CA ILE A 475 6.14 -20.29 25.88
C ILE A 475 7.33 -20.31 24.90
N TYR A 476 8.51 -20.72 25.36
CA TYR A 476 9.66 -20.91 24.47
C TYR A 476 9.39 -21.97 23.37
N CYS A 477 8.68 -23.05 23.69
CA CYS A 477 8.25 -24.01 22.67
C CYS A 477 7.32 -23.36 21.64
N TYR A 478 6.39 -22.50 22.07
CA TYR A 478 5.55 -21.73 21.15
C TYR A 478 6.34 -20.73 20.32
N ILE A 479 7.38 -20.09 20.86
CA ILE A 479 8.29 -19.22 20.08
C ILE A 479 8.94 -20.01 18.93
N ALA A 480 9.35 -21.26 19.19
CA ALA A 480 9.90 -22.11 18.14
C ALA A 480 8.84 -22.51 17.10
N ALA A 481 7.64 -22.91 17.54
CA ALA A 481 6.56 -23.35 16.67
C ALA A 481 6.01 -22.21 15.79
N CYS A 482 5.72 -21.05 16.39
CA CYS A 482 5.26 -19.86 15.67
C CYS A 482 6.36 -19.31 14.75
N GLY A 483 7.63 -19.34 15.16
CA GLY A 483 8.75 -18.98 14.29
C GLY A 483 8.80 -19.81 13.01
N LEU A 484 8.51 -21.13 13.10
CA LEU A 484 8.44 -21.99 11.92
C LEU A 484 7.20 -21.68 11.07
N LEU A 485 6.03 -21.53 11.71
CA LEU A 485 4.78 -21.17 11.05
C LEU A 485 4.90 -19.92 10.17
N TRP A 486 5.42 -18.83 10.73
CA TRP A 486 5.54 -17.56 10.00
C TRP A 486 6.71 -17.55 9.01
N SER A 487 7.72 -18.37 9.24
CA SER A 487 8.74 -18.64 8.22
C SER A 487 8.12 -19.28 6.98
N ASN A 488 7.29 -20.32 7.15
CA ASN A 488 6.58 -20.97 6.05
C ASN A 488 5.62 -20.02 5.33
N TRP A 489 4.87 -19.20 6.09
CA TRP A 489 4.03 -18.16 5.51
C TRP A 489 4.85 -17.19 4.66
N CYS A 490 6.04 -16.77 5.12
CA CYS A 490 6.94 -15.91 4.35
C CYS A 490 7.43 -16.59 3.06
N GLU A 491 7.74 -17.90 3.09
CA GLU A 491 8.13 -18.65 1.89
C GLU A 491 7.00 -18.69 0.86
N TYR A 492 5.76 -18.93 1.31
CA TYR A 492 4.58 -18.87 0.44
C TYR A 492 4.36 -17.48 -0.16
N LYS A 493 4.52 -16.42 0.64
CA LYS A 493 4.42 -15.05 0.11
C LYS A 493 5.53 -14.73 -0.89
N ARG A 494 6.74 -15.24 -0.67
CA ARG A 494 7.84 -15.12 -1.62
C ARG A 494 7.54 -15.82 -2.94
N SER A 495 6.86 -16.97 -2.94
CA SER A 495 6.44 -17.62 -4.19
C SER A 495 5.41 -16.80 -4.98
N LEU A 496 4.73 -15.86 -4.32
CA LEU A 496 3.84 -14.87 -4.95
C LEU A 496 4.57 -13.55 -5.33
N GLY A 497 5.89 -13.48 -5.17
CA GLY A 497 6.70 -12.31 -5.51
C GLY A 497 6.81 -11.25 -4.41
N VAL A 498 6.40 -11.55 -3.16
CA VAL A 498 6.49 -10.63 -2.01
C VAL A 498 7.58 -11.09 -1.04
N ASP A 499 8.58 -10.25 -0.78
CA ASP A 499 9.70 -10.59 0.11
C ASP A 499 9.69 -9.76 1.42
N PHE A 500 9.97 -10.42 2.55
CA PHE A 500 10.04 -9.84 3.89
C PHE A 500 11.46 -9.76 4.46
N GLY A 501 12.47 -10.17 3.69
CA GLY A 501 13.88 -9.98 4.03
C GLY A 501 14.26 -10.47 5.43
N GLU A 502 14.71 -9.54 6.28
CA GLU A 502 15.20 -9.84 7.65
C GLU A 502 14.14 -10.43 8.57
N TYR A 503 12.86 -10.08 8.39
CA TYR A 503 11.76 -10.65 9.17
C TYR A 503 11.67 -12.17 8.96
N ALA A 504 11.63 -12.62 7.69
CA ALA A 504 11.53 -14.03 7.34
C ALA A 504 12.71 -14.85 7.91
N ALA A 505 13.93 -14.30 7.81
CA ALA A 505 15.14 -14.92 8.36
C ALA A 505 15.08 -15.03 9.90
N SER A 506 14.53 -14.01 10.57
CA SER A 506 14.40 -13.99 12.03
C SER A 506 13.39 -15.01 12.54
N GLN A 507 12.25 -15.18 11.84
CA GLN A 507 11.26 -16.22 12.20
C GLN A 507 11.86 -17.63 12.18
N TYR A 508 12.60 -17.96 11.11
CA TYR A 508 13.29 -19.25 11.02
C TYR A 508 14.38 -19.41 12.09
N LYS A 509 15.07 -18.31 12.45
CA LYS A 509 16.05 -18.31 13.53
C LYS A 509 15.41 -18.64 14.89
N TYR A 510 14.24 -18.09 15.20
CA TYR A 510 13.50 -18.47 16.42
C TYR A 510 13.18 -19.96 16.45
N ALA A 511 12.68 -20.52 15.34
CA ALA A 511 12.43 -21.95 15.21
C ALA A 511 13.69 -22.78 15.52
N LYS A 512 14.83 -22.37 14.95
CA LYS A 512 16.10 -23.07 15.13
C LYS A 512 16.66 -22.98 16.55
N GLU A 513 16.66 -21.80 17.15
CA GLU A 513 17.26 -21.57 18.48
C GLU A 513 16.40 -22.16 19.59
N PHE A 514 15.09 -21.90 19.57
CA PHE A 514 14.18 -22.32 20.63
C PHE A 514 13.71 -23.77 20.47
N SER A 515 13.90 -24.42 19.31
CA SER A 515 13.62 -25.87 19.20
C SER A 515 14.55 -26.75 20.04
N LEU A 516 15.66 -26.20 20.54
CA LEU A 516 16.59 -26.87 21.46
C LEU A 516 16.26 -26.60 22.94
N VAL A 517 15.16 -25.90 23.24
CA VAL A 517 14.85 -25.45 24.61
C VAL A 517 14.76 -26.61 25.60
N LEU A 518 14.13 -27.73 25.22
CA LEU A 518 14.00 -28.88 26.11
C LEU A 518 15.35 -29.56 26.35
N GLU A 519 16.19 -29.68 25.32
CA GLU A 519 17.55 -30.25 25.44
C GLU A 519 18.43 -29.39 26.36
N ASN A 520 18.36 -28.06 26.21
CA ASN A 520 19.16 -27.11 26.98
C ASN A 520 18.72 -27.02 28.45
N ASN A 521 17.42 -27.17 28.75
CA ASN A 521 16.90 -27.11 30.12
C ASN A 521 16.91 -28.48 30.83
N SER A 522 16.91 -29.60 30.10
CA SER A 522 17.08 -30.94 30.69
C SER A 522 18.44 -31.13 31.38
N ILE A 523 19.47 -30.38 30.98
CA ILE A 523 20.81 -30.41 31.60
C ILE A 523 20.82 -29.73 32.98
N VAL A 524 19.81 -28.90 33.29
CA VAL A 524 19.74 -28.12 34.55
C VAL A 524 18.97 -28.88 35.64
N GLU A 525 18.10 -29.83 35.29
CA GLU A 525 17.37 -30.67 36.25
C GLU A 525 18.21 -31.83 36.83
N GLU A 526 19.39 -32.12 36.28
CA GLU A 526 20.29 -33.21 36.74
C GLU A 526 21.49 -32.74 37.61
N VAL A 527 21.54 -31.48 38.08
CA VAL A 527 22.66 -30.95 38.91
C VAL A 527 22.23 -30.61 40.34
#